data_AF-A0A3N5MJF6-F1
#
_entry.id   AF-A0A3N5MJF6-F1
#
_cell.length_a   1.000
_cell.length_b   1.000
_cell.length_c   1.000
_cell.angle_alpha   90.00
_cell.angle_beta   90.00
_cell.angle_gamma   90.00
#
_symmetry.space_group_name_H-M   'P 1'
#
loop_
_entity.id
_entity.type
_entity.pdbx_description
1 polymer ?
#
loop_
_entity_poly.entity_id
_entity_poly.type
_entity_poly.pdbx_seq_one_letter_code
_entity_poly.pdbx_strand_id
1 'polypeptide(L)'
;MWEEICRRINAVQRTDPGWISQRDSILAIVAKAQELGLDPVVLLSISLSNWSTVIREVKRAMRWEDWQFFRKVLKQAVTMTNADLRLTLHVSEQERIVVVQEGDHYNLKLTSVQFERVIKGTRARHEYNILPI
;
A
#
# COMPACT_ATOMS: atom_id res chain seq x y z
N MET A 1 -2.89 -19.27 14.39
CA MET A 1 -3.70 -18.39 13.51
C MET A 1 -2.88 -17.20 13.00
N TRP A 2 -2.21 -16.44 13.87
CA TRP A 2 -1.23 -15.41 13.46
C TRP A 2 -0.10 -15.95 12.57
N GLU A 3 0.43 -17.11 12.92
CA GLU A 3 1.44 -17.81 12.10
C GLU A 3 0.93 -18.16 10.69
N GLU A 4 -0.36 -18.43 10.53
CA GLU A 4 -0.97 -18.71 9.23
C GLU A 4 -1.03 -17.44 8.36
N ILE A 5 -1.26 -16.27 8.97
CA ILE A 5 -1.18 -14.98 8.28
C ILE A 5 0.24 -14.75 7.76
N CYS A 6 1.23 -14.91 8.63
CA CYS A 6 2.64 -14.77 8.26
C CYS A 6 3.04 -15.78 7.17
N ARG A 7 2.57 -17.03 7.26
CA ARG A 7 2.82 -18.07 6.25
C ARG A 7 2.22 -17.69 4.90
N ARG A 8 0.96 -17.24 4.85
CA ARG A 8 0.30 -16.82 3.59
C ARG A 8 0.99 -15.62 2.95
N ILE A 9 1.41 -14.64 3.75
CA ILE A 9 2.17 -13.47 3.28
C ILE A 9 3.54 -13.90 2.71
N ASN A 10 4.23 -14.80 3.40
CA ASN A 10 5.56 -15.28 2.98
C ASN A 10 5.49 -16.27 1.79
N ALA A 11 4.37 -16.96 1.59
CA ALA A 11 4.17 -17.88 0.46
C ALA A 11 4.07 -17.16 -0.89
N VAL A 12 3.79 -15.84 -0.90
CA VAL A 12 3.82 -15.04 -2.13
C VAL A 12 5.27 -14.84 -2.56
N GLN A 13 5.74 -15.71 -3.45
CA GLN A 13 7.08 -15.66 -4.04
C GLN A 13 7.13 -14.60 -5.14
N ARG A 14 7.19 -13.34 -4.73
CA ARG A 14 7.52 -12.21 -5.60
C ARG A 14 8.88 -11.66 -5.17
N THR A 15 9.80 -11.54 -6.13
CA THR A 15 11.16 -11.04 -5.89
C THR A 15 11.30 -9.55 -6.18
N ASP A 16 10.21 -8.89 -6.59
CA ASP A 16 10.26 -7.46 -6.90
C ASP A 16 10.51 -6.62 -5.62
N PRO A 17 11.43 -5.63 -5.65
CA PRO A 17 11.78 -4.86 -4.46
C PRO A 17 10.58 -4.12 -3.83
N GLY A 18 9.57 -3.77 -4.63
CA GLY A 18 8.34 -3.13 -4.15
C GLY A 18 7.53 -4.06 -3.26
N TRP A 19 7.38 -5.32 -3.67
CA TRP A 19 6.73 -6.37 -2.89
C TRP A 19 7.45 -6.64 -1.57
N ILE A 20 8.79 -6.77 -1.58
CA ILE A 20 9.56 -7.03 -0.34
C ILE A 20 9.27 -5.95 0.71
N SER A 21 9.32 -4.67 0.31
CA SER A 21 9.02 -3.55 1.21
C SER A 21 7.57 -3.57 1.72
N GLN A 22 6.61 -3.92 0.86
CA GLN A 22 5.20 -4.07 1.26
C GLN A 22 5.03 -5.22 2.25
N ARG A 23 5.61 -6.38 1.97
CA ARG A 23 5.57 -7.57 2.82
C ARG A 23 6.07 -7.27 4.23
N ASP A 24 7.24 -6.66 4.35
CA ASP A 24 7.84 -6.31 5.64
C ASP A 24 6.97 -5.31 6.41
N SER A 25 6.31 -4.40 5.69
CA SER A 25 5.34 -3.47 6.26
C SER A 25 4.09 -4.18 6.80
N ILE A 26 3.56 -5.17 6.07
CA ILE A 26 2.41 -5.96 6.52
C ILE A 26 2.79 -6.76 7.76
N LEU A 27 3.97 -7.39 7.78
CA LEU A 27 4.45 -8.15 8.93
C LEU A 27 4.58 -7.27 10.19
N ALA A 28 5.09 -6.04 10.05
CA ALA A 28 5.14 -5.09 11.16
C ALA A 28 3.74 -4.73 11.70
N ILE A 29 2.76 -4.57 10.80
CA ILE A 29 1.36 -4.31 11.17
C ILE A 29 0.75 -5.52 11.88
N VAL A 30 1.03 -6.73 11.41
CA VAL A 30 0.58 -7.98 12.03
C VAL A 30 1.13 -8.11 13.45
N ALA A 31 2.43 -7.89 13.64
CA ALA A 31 3.06 -7.93 14.96
C ALA A 31 2.43 -6.91 15.92
N LYS A 32 2.22 -5.66 15.45
CA LYS A 32 1.58 -4.64 16.27
C LYS A 32 0.11 -4.95 16.57
N ALA A 33 -0.62 -5.53 15.63
CA ALA A 33 -1.99 -5.96 15.84
C ALA A 33 -2.09 -7.07 16.90
N GLN A 34 -1.12 -8.00 16.90
CA GLN A 34 -1.00 -9.05 17.90
C GLN A 34 -0.71 -8.47 19.30
N GLU A 35 0.23 -7.53 19.41
CA GLU A 35 0.51 -6.81 20.68
C GLU A 35 -0.74 -6.10 21.24
N LEU A 36 -1.56 -5.54 20.35
CA LEU A 36 -2.80 -4.85 20.70
C LEU A 36 -3.99 -5.80 20.95
N GLY A 37 -3.78 -7.12 20.90
CA GLY A 37 -4.82 -8.11 21.14
C GLY A 37 -5.97 -8.06 20.13
N LEU A 38 -5.67 -7.72 18.87
CA LEU A 38 -6.68 -7.77 17.80
C LEU A 38 -7.01 -9.20 17.40
N ASP A 39 -8.14 -9.38 16.72
CA ASP A 39 -8.51 -10.67 16.15
C ASP A 39 -7.73 -10.88 14.82
N PRO A 40 -6.93 -11.96 14.69
CA PRO A 40 -6.25 -12.30 13.43
C PRO A 40 -7.19 -12.43 12.23
N VAL A 41 -8.46 -12.78 12.43
CA VAL A 41 -9.47 -12.88 11.37
C VAL A 41 -9.61 -11.55 10.64
N VAL A 42 -9.55 -10.42 11.35
CA VAL A 42 -9.62 -9.07 10.75
C VAL A 42 -8.52 -8.90 9.71
N LEU A 43 -7.28 -9.32 9.99
CA LEU A 43 -6.18 -9.15 9.04
C LEU A 43 -6.24 -10.17 7.89
N LEU A 44 -6.75 -11.38 8.13
CA LEU A 44 -6.97 -12.38 7.08
C LEU A 44 -8.02 -11.95 6.05
N SER A 45 -9.00 -11.16 6.47
CA SER A 45 -10.10 -10.71 5.63
C SER A 45 -9.79 -9.44 4.82
N ILE A 46 -8.64 -8.78 5.05
CA ILE A 46 -8.24 -7.60 4.26
C ILE A 46 -7.83 -8.05 2.86
N SER A 47 -8.50 -7.49 1.86
CA SER A 47 -8.20 -7.74 0.45
C SER A 47 -6.80 -7.26 0.07
N LEU A 48 -6.15 -7.94 -0.88
CA LEU A 48 -4.80 -7.56 -1.30
C LEU A 48 -4.72 -6.12 -1.84
N SER A 49 -5.77 -5.67 -2.53
CA SER A 49 -5.86 -4.33 -3.09
C SER A 49 -5.94 -3.24 -2.00
N ASN A 50 -6.48 -3.53 -0.82
CA ASN A 50 -6.59 -2.58 0.28
C ASN A 50 -5.27 -2.36 1.03
N TRP A 51 -4.31 -3.29 0.95
CA TRP A 51 -3.06 -3.20 1.73
C TRP A 51 -2.24 -1.94 1.44
N SER A 52 -2.25 -1.42 0.21
CA SER A 52 -1.53 -0.17 -0.11
C SER A 52 -2.01 1.02 0.72
N THR A 53 -3.33 1.18 0.85
CA THR A 53 -3.96 2.23 1.67
C THR A 53 -3.78 1.92 3.17
N VAL A 54 -4.00 0.67 3.57
CA VAL A 54 -3.83 0.23 4.97
C VAL A 54 -2.42 0.48 5.47
N ILE A 55 -1.39 0.06 4.73
CA ILE A 55 0.01 0.22 5.14
C ILE A 55 0.33 1.69 5.42
N ARG A 56 -0.08 2.60 4.54
CA ARG A 56 0.20 4.03 4.69
C ARG A 56 -0.46 4.60 5.94
N GLU A 57 -1.77 4.39 6.11
CA GLU A 57 -2.52 4.98 7.22
C GLU A 57 -2.20 4.32 8.56
N VAL A 58 -1.96 3.01 8.57
CA VAL A 58 -1.56 2.29 9.78
C VAL A 58 -0.16 2.69 10.22
N LYS A 59 0.80 2.85 9.31
CA LYS A 59 2.14 3.38 9.66
C LYS A 59 2.06 4.79 10.23
N ARG A 60 1.16 5.63 9.70
CA ARG A 60 0.88 6.95 10.27
C ARG A 60 0.34 6.80 11.69
N ALA A 61 -0.66 5.94 11.91
CA ALA A 61 -1.22 5.66 13.22
C ALA A 61 -0.14 5.21 14.22
N MET A 62 0.75 4.29 13.83
CA MET A 62 1.85 3.80 14.65
C MET A 62 2.85 4.90 15.03
N ARG A 63 3.18 5.80 14.09
CA ARG A 63 4.11 6.92 14.35
C ARG A 63 3.57 7.89 15.40
N TRP A 64 2.26 8.11 15.39
CA TRP A 64 1.58 9.03 16.32
C TRP A 64 0.94 8.32 17.51
N GLU A 65 1.18 7.01 17.66
CA GLU A 65 0.59 6.16 18.69
C GLU A 65 -0.95 6.21 18.78
N ASP A 66 -1.61 6.52 17.65
CA ASP A 66 -3.06 6.57 17.56
C ASP A 66 -3.64 5.16 17.36
N TRP A 67 -3.72 4.40 18.45
CA TRP A 67 -4.19 3.02 18.42
C TRP A 67 -5.68 2.90 18.13
N GLN A 68 -6.49 3.92 18.41
CA GLN A 68 -7.90 3.91 18.04
C GLN A 68 -8.04 4.00 16.51
N PHE A 69 -7.32 4.92 15.88
CA PHE A 69 -7.29 5.03 14.42
C PHE A 69 -6.69 3.78 13.77
N PHE A 70 -5.62 3.20 14.34
CA PHE A 70 -5.07 1.91 13.90
C PHE A 70 -6.16 0.83 13.79
N ARG A 71 -6.94 0.63 14.87
CA ARG A 71 -8.00 -0.38 14.90
C ARG A 71 -9.13 -0.05 13.92
N LYS A 72 -9.48 1.24 13.78
CA LYS A 72 -10.50 1.71 12.85
C LYS A 72 -10.13 1.38 11.41
N VAL A 73 -8.90 1.69 10.98
CA VAL A 73 -8.43 1.44 9.60
C VAL A 73 -8.49 -0.05 9.28
N LEU A 74 -8.00 -0.93 10.17
CA LEU A 74 -8.03 -2.37 9.94
C LEU A 74 -9.45 -2.93 9.83
N LYS A 75 -10.37 -2.49 10.70
CA LYS A 75 -11.78 -2.92 10.63
C LYS A 75 -12.45 -2.45 9.34
N GLN A 76 -12.23 -1.21 8.94
CA GLN A 76 -12.80 -0.65 7.71
C GLN A 76 -12.26 -1.35 6.46
N ALA A 77 -10.98 -1.72 6.45
CA ALA A 77 -10.36 -2.38 5.32
C ALA A 77 -10.88 -3.80 5.03
N VAL A 78 -11.61 -4.41 5.97
CA VAL A 78 -12.29 -5.70 5.76
C VAL A 78 -13.60 -5.54 5.00
N THR A 79 -14.35 -4.47 5.26
CA THR A 79 -15.72 -4.31 4.77
C THR A 79 -15.84 -3.37 3.59
N MET A 80 -14.82 -2.54 3.34
CA MET A 80 -14.84 -1.49 2.32
C MET A 80 -13.99 -1.87 1.10
N THR A 81 -14.42 -1.37 -0.06
CA THR A 81 -13.53 -1.34 -1.23
C THR A 81 -12.38 -0.35 -1.00
N ASN A 82 -11.29 -0.43 -1.77
CA ASN A 82 -10.18 0.51 -1.62
C ASN A 82 -10.63 1.96 -1.85
N ALA A 83 -11.54 2.18 -2.81
CA ALA A 83 -12.10 3.51 -3.08
C ALA A 83 -12.84 4.07 -1.86
N ASP A 84 -13.76 3.30 -1.29
CA ASP A 84 -14.55 3.71 -0.12
C ASP A 84 -13.67 3.92 1.12
N LEU A 85 -12.66 3.07 1.29
CA LEU A 85 -11.69 3.18 2.37
C LEU A 85 -10.92 4.50 2.28
N ARG A 86 -10.44 4.87 1.09
CA ARG A 86 -9.70 6.14 0.88
C ARG A 86 -10.58 7.36 1.14
N LEU A 87 -11.81 7.35 0.61
CA LEU A 87 -12.78 8.42 0.85
C LEU A 87 -13.06 8.60 2.34
N THR A 88 -13.33 7.51 3.06
CA THR A 88 -13.62 7.52 4.49
C THR A 88 -12.44 8.03 5.32
N LEU A 89 -11.22 7.68 4.92
CA LEU A 89 -9.99 8.09 5.59
C LEU A 89 -9.52 9.51 5.18
N HIS A 90 -10.33 10.23 4.37
CA HIS A 90 -9.99 11.54 3.81
C HIS A 90 -8.64 11.53 3.09
N VAL A 91 -8.30 10.39 2.49
CA VAL A 91 -7.07 10.26 1.71
C VAL A 91 -7.41 10.54 0.26
N SER A 92 -6.62 11.39 -0.38
CA SER A 92 -6.75 11.71 -1.80
C SER A 92 -6.89 10.44 -2.64
N GLU A 93 -7.76 10.48 -3.64
CA GLU A 93 -7.98 9.36 -4.55
C GLU A 93 -6.67 8.91 -5.19
N GLN A 94 -6.61 7.64 -5.58
CA GLN A 94 -5.45 7.14 -6.32
C GLN A 94 -5.52 7.75 -7.71
N GLU A 95 -4.70 8.76 -7.96
CA GLU A 95 -4.64 9.41 -9.26
C GLU A 95 -4.35 8.35 -10.34
N ARG A 96 -5.25 8.23 -11.31
CA ARG A 96 -5.09 7.29 -12.42
C ARG A 96 -3.93 7.76 -13.29
N ILE A 97 -2.91 6.92 -13.43
CA ILE A 97 -1.84 7.13 -14.39
C ILE A 97 -2.30 6.51 -15.71
N VAL A 98 -2.37 7.33 -16.76
CA VAL A 98 -2.75 6.84 -18.09
C VAL A 98 -1.51 6.29 -18.77
N VAL A 99 -1.55 5.02 -19.16
CA VAL A 99 -0.51 4.37 -19.96
C VAL A 99 -1.01 4.33 -21.41
N VAL A 100 -0.24 4.89 -22.33
CA VAL A 100 -0.52 4.84 -23.77
C VAL A 100 0.57 4.03 -24.44
N GLN A 101 0.19 3.01 -25.23
CA GLN A 101 1.14 2.26 -26.03
C GLN A 101 1.39 2.99 -27.35
N GLU A 102 2.65 3.25 -27.67
CA GLU A 102 3.09 3.83 -28.94
C GLU A 102 4.18 2.93 -29.54
N GLY A 103 3.79 2.11 -30.53
CA GLY A 103 4.66 1.07 -31.10
C GLY A 103 5.04 0.01 -30.06
N ASP A 104 6.34 -0.23 -29.93
CA ASP A 104 6.93 -1.17 -28.95
C ASP A 104 7.19 -0.53 -27.57
N HIS A 105 6.78 0.72 -27.37
CA HIS A 105 7.01 1.47 -26.14
C HIS A 105 5.71 1.78 -25.39
N TYR A 106 5.82 1.89 -24.06
CA TYR A 106 4.74 2.33 -23.17
C TYR A 106 5.06 3.73 -22.64
N ASN A 107 4.22 4.70 -22.97
CA ASN A 107 4.33 6.07 -22.49
C ASN A 107 3.43 6.26 -21.27
N LEU A 108 4.03 6.72 -20.17
CA LEU A 108 3.33 7.09 -18.95
C LEU A 108 3.00 8.59 -19.00
N LYS A 109 1.71 8.91 -19.06
CA LYS A 109 1.25 10.29 -18.97
C LYS A 109 1.11 10.69 -17.51
N LEU A 110 2.06 11.50 -17.03
CA LEU A 110 2.14 11.97 -15.65
C LEU A 110 1.87 13.47 -15.57
N THR A 111 1.16 13.91 -14.53
CA THR A 111 1.11 15.34 -14.17
C THR A 111 2.49 15.79 -13.67
N SER A 112 2.77 17.10 -13.68
CA SER A 112 4.07 17.63 -13.23
C SER A 112 4.41 17.19 -11.79
N VAL A 113 3.42 17.09 -10.90
CA VAL A 113 3.60 16.62 -9.51
C VAL A 113 3.96 15.13 -9.47
N GLN A 114 3.32 14.30 -10.30
CA GLN A 114 3.62 12.87 -10.40
C GLN A 114 5.00 12.64 -11.00
N PHE A 115 5.33 13.40 -12.04
CA PHE A 115 6.64 13.41 -12.67
C PHE A 115 7.75 13.70 -11.67
N GLU A 116 7.60 14.74 -10.84
CA GLU A 116 8.55 15.06 -9.78
C GLU A 116 8.72 13.93 -8.75
N ARG A 117 7.62 13.28 -8.35
CA ARG A 117 7.66 12.14 -7.41
C ARG A 117 8.40 10.96 -8.02
N VAL A 118 8.13 10.65 -9.29
CA VAL A 118 8.83 9.60 -10.01
C VAL A 118 10.30 9.97 -10.13
N ILE A 119 10.68 11.16 -10.60
CA ILE A 119 12.10 11.57 -10.67
C ILE A 119 12.79 11.49 -9.30
N LYS A 120 12.15 11.95 -8.21
CA LYS A 120 12.72 11.84 -6.86
C LYS A 120 12.95 10.38 -6.45
N GLY A 121 12.02 9.47 -6.78
CA GLY A 121 12.16 8.04 -6.53
C GLY A 121 13.12 7.30 -7.48
N THR A 122 13.26 7.78 -8.71
CA THR A 122 14.02 7.12 -9.80
C THR A 122 15.45 7.66 -9.92
N ARG A 123 15.73 8.88 -9.44
CA ARG A 123 17.10 9.38 -9.20
C ARG A 123 17.90 8.45 -8.26
N ALA A 124 17.22 7.60 -7.49
CA ALA A 124 17.86 6.55 -6.71
C ALA A 124 18.23 5.28 -7.51
N ARG A 125 17.76 5.07 -8.77
CA ARG A 125 17.87 3.76 -9.47
C ARG A 125 18.04 3.73 -11.02
N HIS A 126 18.29 4.85 -11.71
CA HIS A 126 18.61 4.94 -13.18
C HIS A 126 17.48 4.74 -14.22
N GLU A 127 17.70 5.44 -15.35
CA GLU A 127 17.17 5.45 -16.75
C GLU A 127 15.72 5.05 -17.05
N TYR A 128 14.81 6.03 -16.99
CA TYR A 128 13.57 6.00 -17.77
C TYR A 128 13.42 7.33 -18.51
N ASN A 129 12.99 7.28 -19.77
CA ASN A 129 12.65 8.47 -20.54
C ASN A 129 11.21 8.84 -20.20
N ILE A 130 11.04 9.78 -19.27
CA ILE A 130 9.74 10.23 -18.78
C ILE A 130 9.54 11.65 -19.34
N LEU A 131 8.40 11.91 -19.96
CA LEU A 131 8.06 13.21 -20.52
C LEU A 131 6.95 13.86 -19.66
N PRO A 132 7.12 15.12 -19.23
CA PRO A 132 6.05 15.87 -18.57
C PRO A 132 5.01 16.31 -19.62
N ILE A 133 3.75 16.47 -19.17
CA ILE A 133 2.66 17.10 -19.92
C ILE A 133 2.41 18.48 -19.33
#